data_AF-A0A916VEL8-F1
#
_entry.id   AF-A0A916VEL8-F1
#
_cell.length_a   1.000
_cell.length_b   1.000
_cell.length_c   1.000
_cell.angle_alpha   90.00
_cell.angle_beta   90.00
_cell.angle_gamma   90.00
#
_symmetry.space_group_name_H-M   'P 1'
#
loop_
_entity.id
_entity.type
_entity.pdbx_description
1 polymer ?
#
loop_
_entity_poly.entity_id
_entity_poly.type
_entity_poly.pdbx_seq_one_letter_code
_entity_poly.pdbx_strand_id
1 'polypeptide(L)'
;MIIVSQDRDEIFNMDQAEKIECGQYLPGIYGIFITHGGKHDIAGKYTKHESAEKVLKKIITTYKDRIPDENTVFYIPKEEE
;
A
#
# COMPACT_ATOMS: atom_id res chain seq x y z
N MET A 1 8.74 6.09 6.37
CA MET A 1 8.53 5.91 4.91
C MET A 1 7.14 6.37 4.54
N ILE A 2 6.97 7.01 3.38
CA ILE A 2 5.67 7.51 2.90
C ILE A 2 5.18 6.65 1.73
N ILE A 3 3.91 6.26 1.74
CA ILE A 3 3.23 5.61 0.62
C ILE A 3 2.27 6.62 -0.01
N VAL A 4 2.31 6.74 -1.33
CA VAL A 4 1.43 7.63 -2.11
C VAL A 4 0.50 6.78 -2.97
N SER A 5 -0.80 6.92 -2.76
CA SER A 5 -1.82 6.33 -3.63
C SER A 5 -2.08 7.24 -4.81
N GLN A 6 -1.66 6.82 -6.00
CA GLN A 6 -1.84 7.61 -7.22
C GLN A 6 -3.30 7.66 -7.72
N ASP A 7 -4.16 6.77 -7.21
CA ASP A 7 -5.57 6.71 -7.59
C ASP A 7 -6.49 7.50 -6.67
N ARG A 8 -6.01 7.83 -5.46
CA ARG A 8 -6.85 8.42 -4.42
C ARG A 8 -6.35 9.76 -3.91
N ASP A 9 -5.24 10.27 -4.45
CA ASP A 9 -4.55 11.47 -3.95
C ASP A 9 -4.29 11.43 -2.43
N GLU A 10 -4.11 10.21 -1.90
CA GLU A 10 -3.92 9.93 -0.48
C GLU A 10 -2.45 9.61 -0.18
N ILE A 11 -1.98 10.10 0.97
CA ILE A 11 -0.61 9.90 1.46
C ILE A 11 -0.68 9.19 2.81
N PHE A 12 0.05 8.10 2.95
CA PHE A 12 0.08 7.28 4.15
C PHE A 12 1.49 7.25 4.75
N ASN A 13 1.60 7.52 6.05
CA ASN A 13 2.86 7.47 6.75
C ASN A 13 3.04 6.09 7.42
N MET A 14 3.98 5.30 6.91
CA MET A 14 4.25 3.95 7.42
C MET A 14 4.77 3.92 8.85
N ASP A 15 5.34 5.02 9.35
CA ASP A 15 5.82 5.06 10.74
C ASP A 15 4.65 5.25 11.72
N GLN A 16 3.46 5.63 11.23
CA GLN A 16 2.20 5.69 11.98
C GLN A 16 1.29 4.49 11.69
N ALA A 17 1.65 3.63 10.73
CA ALA A 17 0.85 2.49 10.34
C ALA A 17 0.98 1.34 11.34
N GLU A 18 -0.15 0.84 11.81
CA GLU A 18 -0.23 -0.35 12.67
C GLU A 18 -0.06 -1.63 11.86
N LYS A 19 -0.61 -1.63 10.64
CA LYS A 19 -0.63 -2.80 9.77
C LYS A 19 -0.74 -2.39 8.31
N ILE A 20 -0.08 -3.13 7.43
CA ILE A 20 -0.34 -3.13 5.99
C ILE A 20 -0.64 -4.56 5.54
N GLU A 21 -1.68 -4.73 4.72
CA GLU A 21 -2.07 -6.04 4.21
C GLU A 21 -2.72 -5.97 2.82
N CYS A 22 -2.83 -7.11 2.17
CA CYS A 22 -3.63 -7.26 0.96
C CYS A 22 -4.86 -8.12 1.25
N GLY A 23 -5.98 -7.79 0.63
CA GLY A 23 -7.23 -8.51 0.83
C GLY A 23 -8.26 -8.20 -0.24
N GLN A 24 -9.45 -8.79 -0.10
CA GLN A 24 -10.57 -8.50 -1.01
C GLN A 24 -11.33 -7.25 -0.55
N TYR A 25 -11.55 -6.31 -1.47
CA TYR A 25 -12.32 -5.09 -1.24
C TYR A 25 -13.78 -5.25 -1.71
N LEU A 26 -13.96 -5.77 -2.94
CA LEU A 26 -15.26 -6.09 -3.54
C LEU A 26 -15.14 -7.42 -4.30
N PRO A 27 -16.25 -8.06 -4.70
CA PRO A 27 -16.21 -9.20 -5.61
C PRO A 27 -15.35 -8.89 -6.85
N GLY A 28 -14.25 -9.63 -7.05
CA GLY A 28 -13.31 -9.40 -8.16
C GLY A 28 -12.36 -8.21 -8.01
N ILE A 29 -12.36 -7.49 -6.87
CA ILE A 29 -11.46 -6.37 -6.62
C ILE A 29 -10.69 -6.62 -5.32
N TYR A 30 -9.38 -6.63 -5.43
CA TYR A 30 -8.43 -6.77 -4.34
C TYR A 30 -7.81 -5.41 -4.02
N GLY A 31 -7.41 -5.21 -2.77
CA GLY A 31 -6.85 -3.97 -2.30
C GLY A 31 -5.60 -4.16 -1.46
N ILE A 32 -4.79 -3.12 -1.43
CA ILE A 32 -3.78 -2.92 -0.37
C ILE A 32 -4.42 -2.02 0.67
N PHE A 33 -4.39 -2.47 1.91
CA PHE A 33 -4.99 -1.77 3.02
C PHE A 33 -3.93 -1.36 4.04
N ILE A 34 -4.08 -0.16 4.59
CA ILE A 34 -3.21 0.37 5.63
C ILE A 34 -4.08 0.77 6.83
N THR A 35 -3.72 0.26 8.01
CA THR A 35 -4.43 0.52 9.25
C THR A 35 -3.70 1.58 10.08
N HIS A 36 -4.39 2.65 10.47
CA HIS A 36 -3.89 3.71 11.35
C HIS A 36 -4.96 4.09 12.38
N GLY A 37 -4.63 4.03 13.68
CA GLY A 37 -5.57 4.43 14.73
C GLY A 37 -6.89 3.65 14.68
N GLY A 38 -6.82 2.36 14.35
CA GLY A 38 -7.98 1.50 14.14
C GLY A 38 -8.81 1.76 12.88
N LYS A 39 -8.46 2.74 12.03
CA LYS A 39 -9.08 2.94 10.71
C LYS A 39 -8.37 2.14 9.66
N HIS A 40 -9.13 1.51 8.77
CA HIS A 40 -8.62 0.62 7.74
C HIS A 40 -8.85 1.23 6.36
N ASP A 41 -7.83 1.89 5.82
CA ASP A 41 -7.92 2.64 4.56
C ASP A 41 -7.39 1.82 3.39
N ILE A 42 -8.03 1.98 2.22
CA ILE A 42 -7.58 1.34 0.98
C ILE A 42 -6.61 2.25 0.22
N ALA A 43 -5.39 1.79 0.07
CA ALA A 43 -4.29 2.52 -0.56
C ALA A 43 -4.14 2.20 -2.06
N GLY A 44 -4.58 1.03 -2.52
CA GLY A 44 -4.55 0.64 -3.94
C GLY A 44 -5.59 -0.41 -4.26
N LYS A 45 -6.03 -0.47 -5.52
CA LYS A 45 -7.03 -1.43 -6.02
C LYS A 45 -6.46 -2.21 -7.21
N TYR A 46 -6.82 -3.49 -7.28
CA TYR A 46 -6.34 -4.43 -8.29
C TYR A 46 -7.45 -5.41 -8.65
N THR A 47 -7.46 -5.87 -9.89
CA THR A 47 -8.39 -6.88 -10.43
C THR A 47 -7.93 -8.31 -10.10
N LYS A 48 -6.66 -8.50 -9.73
CA LYS A 48 -6.09 -9.80 -9.35
C LYS A 48 -5.44 -9.74 -7.97
N HIS A 49 -5.66 -10.79 -7.17
CA HIS A 49 -5.01 -10.95 -5.86
C HIS A 49 -3.49 -10.92 -5.98
N GLU A 50 -2.94 -11.63 -6.98
CA GLU A 50 -1.49 -11.71 -7.22
C GLU A 50 -0.87 -10.34 -7.53
N SER A 51 -1.59 -9.45 -8.22
CA SER A 51 -1.15 -8.07 -8.46
C SER A 51 -1.02 -7.30 -7.14
N ALA A 52 -2.06 -7.35 -6.30
CA ALA A 52 -2.07 -6.69 -5.00
C ALA A 52 -0.96 -7.24 -4.08
N GLU A 53 -0.79 -8.57 -4.05
CA GLU A 53 0.23 -9.24 -3.25
C GLU A 53 1.65 -8.88 -3.72
N LYS A 54 1.87 -8.81 -5.04
CA LYS A 54 3.16 -8.40 -5.61
C LYS A 54 3.53 -6.98 -5.20
N VAL A 55 2.56 -6.06 -5.19
CA VAL A 55 2.81 -4.68 -4.75
C VAL A 55 3.02 -4.61 -3.24
N LEU A 56 2.24 -5.34 -2.44
CA LEU A 56 2.47 -5.45 -0.99
C LEU A 56 3.89 -5.93 -0.68
N LYS A 57 4.36 -6.97 -1.37
CA LYS A 57 5.74 -7.47 -1.24
C LYS A 57 6.76 -6.39 -1.56
N LYS A 58 6.57 -5.61 -2.64
CA LYS A 58 7.45 -4.48 -2.97
C LYS A 58 7.47 -3.40 -1.90
N ILE A 59 6.31 -3.07 -1.32
CA ILE A 59 6.22 -2.11 -0.21
C ILE A 59 7.04 -2.61 0.99
N ILE A 60 6.87 -3.88 1.37
CA ILE A 60 7.59 -4.49 2.51
C ILE A 60 9.10 -4.53 2.25
N THR A 61 9.52 -4.93 1.05
CA THR A 61 10.96 -4.93 0.68
C THR A 61 11.53 -3.52 0.72
N THR A 62 10.87 -2.54 0.10
CA THR A 62 11.30 -1.13 0.12
C THR A 62 11.39 -0.61 1.55
N TYR A 63 10.42 -0.96 2.41
CA TYR A 63 10.44 -0.58 3.81
C TYR A 63 11.64 -1.19 4.54
N LYS A 64 11.96 -2.47 4.32
CA LYS A 64 13.10 -3.15 4.97
C LYS A 64 14.46 -2.63 4.50
N ASP A 65 14.57 -2.31 3.22
CA ASP A 65 15.83 -1.90 2.59
C ASP A 65 16.10 -0.40 2.72
N ARG A 66 15.16 0.37 3.31
CA ARG A 66 15.33 1.80 3.50
C ARG A 66 16.44 2.11 4.50
N ILE A 67 17.14 3.21 4.27
CA ILE A 67 18.01 3.82 5.27
C ILE A 67 17.11 4.51 6.31
N PRO A 68 17.19 4.14 7.61
CA PRO A 68 16.50 4.88 8.66
C PRO A 68 16.89 6.36 8.59
N ASP A 69 15.92 7.26 8.76
CA ASP A 69 16.07 8.74 8.67
C ASP A 69 16.14 9.35 7.26
N GLU A 70 16.12 8.54 6.18
CA GLU A 70 15.88 9.07 4.83
C GLU A 70 14.39 9.10 4.46
N ASN A 71 14.00 10.15 3.74
CA ASN A 71 12.66 10.29 3.17
C ASN A 71 12.47 9.31 2.00
N THR A 72 12.12 8.06 2.34
CA THR A 72 11.71 7.05 1.35
C THR A 72 10.25 7.23 0.98
N VAL A 73 9.97 7.41 -0.32
CA VAL A 73 8.62 7.52 -0.88
C VAL A 73 8.33 6.33 -1.79
N PHE A 74 7.20 5.67 -1.60
CA PHE A 74 6.72 4.58 -2.45
C PHE A 74 5.42 4.98 -3.14
N TYR A 75 5.43 5.02 -4.47
CA TYR A 75 4.22 5.25 -5.26
C TYR A 75 3.55 3.91 -5.53
N ILE A 76 2.28 3.77 -5.10
CA ILE A 76 1.49 2.61 -5.48
C ILE A 76 1.23 2.70 -6.99
N PRO A 77 1.67 1.69 -7.77
CA PRO A 77 1.45 1.70 -9.20
C PRO A 77 -0.04 1.56 -9.50
N LYS A 78 -0.52 2.32 -10.49
CA LYS A 78 -1.82 2.05 -11.10
C LYS A 78 -1.76 0.71 -11.83
N GLU A 79 -2.81 -0.10 -11.72
CA GLU A 79 -2.95 -1.25 -12.60
C GLU A 79 -3.29 -0.71 -13.98
N GLU A 80 -2.43 -0.96 -14.97
CA GLU A 80 -2.73 -0.63 -16.38
C GLU A 80 -3.89 -1.52 -16.83
N GLU A 81 -4.95 -0.89 -17.37
CA GLU A 81 -6.18 -1.55 -17.85
C GLU A 81 -5.95 -2.52 -19.02
#